data_AF-A0RU59-F1
#
_entry.id   AF-A0RU59-F1
#
_cell.length_a   1.000
_cell.length_b   1.000
_cell.length_c   1.000
_cell.angle_alpha   90.00
_cell.angle_beta   90.00
_cell.angle_gamma   90.00
#
_symmetry.space_group_name_H-M   'P 1'
#
loop_
_entity.id
_entity.type
_entity.pdbx_description
1 polymer ?
#
loop_
_entity_poly.entity_id
_entity_poly.type
_entity_poly.pdbx_seq_one_letter_code
_entity_poly.pdbx_strand_id
1 'polypeptide(L)'
;MIEDFFKAAALLKTVPRQGWIEKTGIANPESVADHSYSASVISMVFGDMLGLDADKMVRMSLLHDLAETVTSDITPEKMEGHDKQELENKVMLGILSTLPAALQERYLGIWDEFSAGKSPESRLFHEIDKLEMAIQATAYSGQYPGRSFAPFVQSADSVIQTPELRKIFLSITGGMQTAVADKVLAKSGGAPEDGPVDKDVVIEVQRQVIGVLFEVIKRFQENNGLDDEYFKIISSGRAGTEQKRLDEITKKRKDNALVVDKLLSQLE
;
A
#
# COMPACT_ATOMS: atom_id res chain seq x y z
N MET A 1 3.42 -30.86 8.67
CA MET A 1 2.00 -31.14 8.38
C MET A 1 1.40 -29.92 7.70
N ILE A 2 0.21 -30.00 7.07
CA ILE A 2 -0.35 -28.87 6.29
C ILE A 2 -0.54 -27.60 7.14
N GLU A 3 -0.73 -27.74 8.45
CA GLU A 3 -0.83 -26.63 9.39
C GLU A 3 0.46 -25.80 9.45
N ASP A 4 1.62 -26.38 9.15
CA ASP A 4 2.89 -25.66 9.17
C ASP A 4 3.01 -24.69 7.99
N PHE A 5 2.41 -25.02 6.83
CA PHE A 5 2.23 -24.06 5.73
C PHE A 5 1.35 -22.88 6.16
N PHE A 6 0.23 -23.15 6.84
CA PHE A 6 -0.66 -22.09 7.32
C PHE A 6 0.00 -21.22 8.40
N LYS A 7 0.79 -21.82 9.29
CA LYS A 7 1.58 -21.08 10.28
C LYS A 7 2.62 -20.18 9.61
N ALA A 8 3.31 -20.66 8.57
CA ALA A 8 4.23 -19.84 7.79
C ALA A 8 3.51 -18.62 7.23
N ALA A 9 2.40 -18.81 6.50
CA ALA A 9 1.60 -17.69 5.99
C ALA A 9 1.11 -16.74 7.09
N ALA A 10 0.74 -17.25 8.26
CA ALA A 10 0.31 -16.43 9.39
C ALA A 10 1.45 -15.61 10.02
N LEU A 11 2.69 -16.13 10.02
CA LEU A 11 3.86 -15.43 10.56
C LEU A 11 4.20 -14.15 9.78
N LEU A 12 3.87 -14.08 8.49
CA LEU A 12 4.07 -12.87 7.67
C LEU A 12 3.39 -11.63 8.25
N LYS A 13 2.31 -11.79 9.03
CA LYS A 13 1.64 -10.68 9.74
C LYS A 13 2.52 -10.00 10.78
N THR A 14 3.59 -10.68 11.19
CA THR A 14 4.53 -10.20 12.21
C THR A 14 5.90 -9.84 11.64
N VAL A 15 6.11 -10.06 10.34
CA VAL A 15 7.35 -9.66 9.65
C VAL A 15 7.13 -8.24 9.11
N PRO A 16 7.76 -7.21 9.69
CA PRO A 16 7.65 -5.85 9.17
C PRO A 16 8.43 -5.72 7.87
N ARG A 17 7.94 -4.90 6.94
CA ARG A 17 8.69 -4.51 5.73
C ARG A 17 9.88 -3.64 6.12
N GLN A 18 11.05 -4.24 6.15
CA GLN A 18 12.30 -3.76 6.74
C GLN A 18 12.81 -2.50 6.03
N GLY A 19 12.57 -2.39 4.72
CA GLY A 19 12.91 -1.20 3.93
C GLY A 19 12.36 0.09 4.56
N TRP A 20 11.11 0.09 5.05
CA TRP A 20 10.51 1.25 5.69
C TRP A 20 11.21 1.64 6.99
N ILE A 21 11.59 0.67 7.80
CA ILE A 21 12.32 0.90 9.06
C ILE A 21 13.67 1.53 8.76
N GLU A 22 14.44 0.92 7.86
CA GLU A 22 15.84 1.30 7.61
C GLU A 22 15.96 2.63 6.87
N LYS A 23 15.14 2.85 5.85
CA LYS A 23 15.28 4.01 4.94
C LYS A 23 14.49 5.23 5.42
N THR A 24 13.50 5.04 6.29
CA THR A 24 12.63 6.14 6.74
C THR A 24 12.54 6.27 8.27
N GLY A 25 12.92 5.24 9.03
CA GLY A 25 12.80 5.24 10.50
C GLY A 25 11.37 5.06 11.02
N ILE A 26 10.45 4.48 10.22
CA ILE A 26 9.09 4.13 10.69
C ILE A 26 9.21 2.96 11.65
N ALA A 27 8.72 3.12 12.88
CA ALA A 27 8.85 2.09 13.91
C ALA A 27 7.88 0.92 13.69
N ASN A 28 6.66 1.22 13.22
CA ASN A 28 5.60 0.24 12.99
C ASN A 28 5.12 0.35 11.53
N PRO A 29 5.90 -0.13 10.55
CA PRO A 29 5.44 -0.17 9.17
C PRO A 29 4.43 -1.30 8.94
N GLU A 30 3.94 -1.40 7.72
CA GLU A 30 3.17 -2.53 7.23
C GLU A 30 3.97 -3.84 7.40
N SER A 31 3.23 -4.93 7.49
CA SER A 31 3.79 -6.27 7.45
C SER A 31 3.91 -6.79 6.01
N VAL A 32 4.71 -7.83 5.81
CA VAL A 32 4.80 -8.54 4.54
C VAL A 32 3.44 -9.10 4.10
N ALA A 33 2.59 -9.48 5.05
CA ALA A 33 1.22 -9.91 4.77
C ALA A 33 0.33 -8.76 4.23
N ASP A 34 0.50 -7.53 4.73
CA ASP A 34 -0.24 -6.36 4.25
C ASP A 34 0.15 -6.04 2.80
N HIS A 35 1.45 -6.01 2.53
CA HIS A 35 2.01 -5.87 1.18
C HIS A 35 1.46 -6.96 0.23
N SER A 36 1.55 -8.23 0.63
CA SER A 36 1.09 -9.36 -0.18
C SER A 36 -0.40 -9.28 -0.51
N TYR A 37 -1.23 -8.82 0.43
CA TYR A 37 -2.66 -8.61 0.17
C TYR A 37 -2.90 -7.56 -0.91
N SER A 38 -2.29 -6.39 -0.75
CA SER A 38 -2.41 -5.27 -1.69
C SER A 38 -1.91 -5.65 -3.08
N ALA A 39 -0.72 -6.28 -3.16
CA ALA A 39 -0.14 -6.78 -4.41
C ALA A 39 -1.03 -7.83 -5.10
N SER A 40 -1.73 -8.68 -4.34
CA SER A 40 -2.66 -9.67 -4.88
C SER A 40 -3.89 -9.02 -5.50
N VAL A 41 -4.44 -7.97 -4.87
CA VAL A 41 -5.58 -7.22 -5.41
C VAL A 41 -5.19 -6.52 -6.72
N ILE A 42 -4.00 -5.90 -6.77
CA ILE A 42 -3.48 -5.26 -7.98
C ILE A 42 -3.28 -6.32 -9.08
N SER A 43 -2.69 -7.47 -8.74
CA SER A 43 -2.45 -8.60 -9.65
C SER A 43 -3.73 -9.16 -10.26
N MET A 44 -4.79 -9.30 -9.46
CA MET A 44 -6.09 -9.76 -9.94
C MET A 44 -6.65 -8.81 -11.01
N VAL A 45 -6.68 -7.51 -10.71
CA VAL A 45 -7.22 -6.49 -11.62
C VAL A 45 -6.41 -6.40 -12.91
N PHE A 46 -5.08 -6.34 -12.81
CA PHE A 46 -4.22 -6.22 -13.99
C PHE A 46 -4.15 -7.50 -14.80
N GLY A 47 -4.22 -8.67 -14.15
CA GLY A 47 -4.34 -9.95 -14.84
C GLY A 47 -5.56 -9.97 -15.76
N ASP A 48 -6.73 -9.61 -15.23
CA ASP A 48 -7.97 -9.55 -16.00
C ASP A 48 -7.92 -8.47 -17.09
N MET A 49 -7.44 -7.26 -16.76
CA MET A 49 -7.38 -6.13 -17.70
C MET A 49 -6.47 -6.40 -18.91
N LEU A 50 -5.38 -7.15 -18.71
CA LEU A 50 -4.38 -7.41 -19.74
C LEU A 50 -4.54 -8.80 -20.39
N GLY A 51 -5.58 -9.56 -20.01
CA GLY A 51 -5.84 -10.89 -20.56
C GLY A 51 -4.79 -11.94 -20.17
N LEU A 52 -4.17 -11.77 -19.00
CA LEU A 52 -3.25 -12.74 -18.40
C LEU A 52 -3.98 -13.68 -17.44
N ASP A 53 -3.29 -14.72 -16.96
CA ASP A 53 -3.83 -15.63 -15.95
C ASP A 53 -3.86 -14.97 -14.56
N ALA A 54 -4.94 -14.25 -14.27
CA ALA A 54 -5.14 -13.55 -13.00
C ALA A 54 -5.09 -14.49 -11.79
N ASP A 55 -5.66 -15.69 -11.91
CA ASP A 55 -5.64 -16.72 -10.86
C ASP A 55 -4.21 -17.15 -10.52
N LYS A 56 -3.36 -17.34 -11.53
CA LYS A 56 -1.94 -17.65 -11.33
C LYS A 56 -1.20 -16.46 -10.72
N MET A 57 -1.46 -15.24 -11.19
CA MET A 57 -0.82 -14.05 -10.64
C MET A 57 -1.16 -13.83 -9.17
N VAL A 58 -2.43 -14.03 -8.76
CA VAL A 58 -2.84 -13.97 -7.34
C VAL A 58 -2.16 -15.05 -6.52
N ARG A 59 -1.98 -16.26 -7.06
CA ARG A 59 -1.21 -17.32 -6.36
C ARG A 59 0.26 -16.95 -6.26
N MET A 60 0.83 -16.37 -7.31
CA MET A 60 2.21 -15.90 -7.34
C MET A 60 2.45 -14.84 -6.27
N SER A 61 1.58 -13.84 -6.20
CA SER A 61 1.66 -12.76 -5.20
C SER A 61 1.50 -13.27 -3.77
N LEU A 62 0.67 -14.28 -3.52
CA LEU A 62 0.54 -14.87 -2.19
C LEU A 62 1.73 -15.75 -1.77
N LEU A 63 2.57 -16.18 -2.72
CA LEU A 63 3.70 -17.09 -2.48
C LEU A 63 5.06 -16.37 -2.49
N HIS A 64 5.19 -15.23 -3.18
CA HIS A 64 6.49 -14.63 -3.52
C HIS A 64 7.36 -14.22 -2.31
N ASP A 65 6.74 -13.81 -1.20
CA ASP A 65 7.47 -13.43 0.02
C ASP A 65 7.31 -14.48 1.13
N LEU A 66 6.78 -15.67 0.84
CA LEU A 66 6.53 -16.68 1.88
C LEU A 66 7.83 -17.18 2.54
N ALA A 67 8.97 -17.10 1.83
CA ALA A 67 10.29 -17.37 2.38
C ALA A 67 10.70 -16.40 3.50
N GLU A 68 10.17 -15.18 3.50
CA GLU A 68 10.50 -14.12 4.47
C GLU A 68 10.06 -14.47 5.90
N THR A 69 9.20 -15.48 6.06
CA THR A 69 8.88 -16.07 7.37
C THR A 69 10.10 -16.62 8.11
N VAL A 70 11.12 -17.05 7.37
CA VAL A 70 12.36 -17.63 7.92
C VAL A 70 13.55 -16.72 7.65
N THR A 71 13.65 -16.15 6.44
CA THR A 71 14.78 -15.26 6.10
C THR A 71 14.65 -13.90 6.76
N SER A 72 13.43 -13.50 7.20
CA SER A 72 13.04 -12.10 7.40
C SER A 72 13.08 -11.30 6.09
N ASP A 73 12.52 -10.09 6.07
CA ASP A 73 12.66 -9.16 4.94
C ASP A 73 14.11 -8.63 4.91
N ILE A 74 15.00 -9.38 4.27
CA ILE A 74 16.42 -9.02 4.12
C ILE A 74 16.54 -7.99 3.00
N THR A 75 16.99 -6.79 3.37
CA THR A 75 17.31 -5.71 2.43
C THR A 75 18.63 -5.98 1.68
N PRO A 76 18.79 -5.48 0.45
CA PRO A 76 20.00 -5.71 -0.36
C PRO A 76 21.31 -5.37 0.36
N GLU A 77 21.28 -4.37 1.26
CA GLU A 77 22.44 -3.89 2.02
C GLU A 77 22.95 -4.90 3.07
N LYS A 78 22.14 -5.90 3.46
CA LYS A 78 22.49 -6.92 4.48
C LYS A 78 23.01 -8.24 3.91
N MET A 79 23.06 -8.40 2.60
CA MET A 79 23.54 -9.63 1.95
C MET A 79 25.08 -9.64 1.86
N GLU A 80 25.77 -9.82 2.98
CA GLU A 80 27.21 -10.05 2.99
C GLU A 80 27.52 -11.50 2.54
N GLY A 81 27.64 -11.72 1.23
CA GLY A 81 28.26 -12.93 0.66
C GLY A 81 27.38 -14.19 0.57
N HIS A 82 26.08 -14.11 0.87
CA HIS A 82 25.12 -15.19 0.65
C HIS A 82 24.22 -14.90 -0.56
N ASP A 83 23.94 -15.94 -1.36
CA ASP A 83 22.94 -15.87 -2.43
C ASP A 83 21.53 -15.94 -1.80
N LYS A 84 20.84 -14.79 -1.71
CA LYS A 84 19.48 -14.69 -1.19
C LYS A 84 18.52 -15.61 -1.94
N GLN A 85 18.68 -15.74 -3.26
CA GLN A 85 17.83 -16.61 -4.05
C GLN A 85 18.03 -18.08 -3.66
N GLU A 86 19.27 -18.52 -3.42
CA GLU A 86 19.54 -19.89 -2.97
C GLU A 86 18.91 -20.17 -1.59
N LEU A 87 19.01 -19.21 -0.67
CA LEU A 87 18.41 -19.32 0.66
C LEU A 87 16.88 -19.36 0.58
N GLU A 88 16.26 -18.46 -0.17
CA GLU A 88 14.81 -18.41 -0.36
C GLU A 88 14.29 -19.68 -1.04
N ASN A 89 14.99 -20.18 -2.06
CA ASN A 89 14.64 -21.44 -2.71
C ASN A 89 14.63 -22.61 -1.70
N LYS A 90 15.63 -22.67 -0.82
CA LYS A 90 15.70 -23.71 0.21
C LYS A 90 14.57 -23.59 1.23
N VAL A 91 14.25 -22.37 1.65
CA VAL A 91 13.15 -22.10 2.59
C VAL A 91 11.81 -22.45 1.94
N MET A 92 11.56 -22.00 0.72
CA MET A 92 10.32 -22.28 -0.02
C MET A 92 10.13 -23.78 -0.22
N LEU A 93 11.18 -24.51 -0.60
CA LEU A 93 11.11 -25.97 -0.69
C LEU A 93 10.71 -26.60 0.65
N GLY A 94 11.29 -26.13 1.75
CA GLY A 94 10.94 -26.56 3.10
C GLY A 94 9.47 -26.29 3.45
N ILE A 95 8.98 -25.08 3.22
CA ILE A 95 7.59 -24.69 3.49
C ILE A 95 6.62 -25.51 2.64
N LEU A 96 6.86 -25.62 1.33
CA LEU A 96 5.98 -26.30 0.39
C LEU A 96 5.99 -27.82 0.56
N SER A 97 7.07 -28.42 1.10
CA SER A 97 7.13 -29.85 1.42
C SER A 97 6.09 -30.31 2.46
N THR A 98 5.47 -29.36 3.16
CA THR A 98 4.41 -29.64 4.14
C THR A 98 3.03 -29.84 3.50
N LEU A 99 2.89 -29.52 2.21
CA LEU A 99 1.68 -29.70 1.41
C LEU A 99 1.60 -31.11 0.80
N PRO A 100 0.39 -31.57 0.40
CA PRO A 100 0.24 -32.73 -0.48
C PRO A 100 1.04 -32.58 -1.77
N ALA A 101 1.61 -33.69 -2.28
CA ALA A 101 2.55 -33.68 -3.41
C ALA A 101 2.06 -32.89 -4.63
N ALA A 102 0.78 -33.04 -5.02
CA ALA A 102 0.22 -32.30 -6.15
C ALA A 102 0.17 -30.77 -5.94
N LEU A 103 -0.06 -30.32 -4.70
CA LEU A 103 -0.03 -28.90 -4.36
C LEU A 103 1.40 -28.37 -4.25
N GLN A 104 2.30 -29.16 -3.66
CA GLN A 104 3.72 -28.85 -3.59
C GLN A 104 4.29 -28.62 -5.00
N GLU A 105 4.07 -29.56 -5.93
CA GLU A 105 4.54 -29.46 -7.32
C GLU A 105 3.98 -28.21 -8.01
N ARG A 106 2.67 -27.97 -7.88
CA ARG A 106 2.03 -26.80 -8.49
C ARG A 106 2.58 -25.48 -7.95
N TYR A 107 2.78 -25.36 -6.64
CA TYR A 107 3.23 -24.12 -6.02
C TYR A 107 4.72 -23.89 -6.19
N LEU A 108 5.54 -24.97 -6.24
CA LEU A 108 6.93 -24.87 -6.66
C LEU A 108 7.04 -24.39 -8.10
N GLY A 109 6.19 -24.88 -9.02
CA GLY A 109 6.16 -24.37 -10.40
C GLY A 109 5.88 -22.86 -10.48
N ILE A 110 4.98 -22.34 -9.65
CA ILE A 110 4.69 -20.90 -9.57
C ILE A 110 5.88 -20.13 -8.98
N TRP A 111 6.51 -20.66 -7.93
CA TRP A 111 7.71 -20.07 -7.32
C TRP A 111 8.88 -19.99 -8.32
N ASP A 112 9.11 -21.07 -9.06
CA ASP A 112 10.17 -21.16 -10.07
C ASP A 112 9.89 -20.17 -11.22
N GLU A 113 8.63 -20.04 -11.64
CA GLU A 113 8.20 -19.07 -12.65
C GLU A 113 8.44 -17.62 -12.18
N PHE A 114 8.06 -17.31 -10.93
CA PHE A 114 8.32 -16.02 -10.30
C PHE A 114 9.81 -15.70 -10.25
N SER A 115 10.61 -16.62 -9.73
CA SER A 115 12.05 -16.49 -9.55
C SER A 115 12.78 -16.33 -10.89
N ALA A 116 12.28 -16.97 -11.94
CA ALA A 116 12.86 -16.87 -13.27
C ALA A 116 12.62 -15.50 -13.94
N GLY A 117 11.52 -14.79 -13.61
CA GLY A 117 11.26 -13.45 -14.16
C GLY A 117 10.92 -13.42 -15.65
N LYS A 118 10.48 -14.55 -16.24
CA LYS A 118 10.45 -14.75 -17.71
C LYS A 118 9.06 -14.92 -18.32
N SER A 119 8.03 -15.28 -17.55
CA SER A 119 6.67 -15.33 -18.10
C SER A 119 6.07 -13.92 -18.15
N PRO A 120 5.06 -13.67 -19.00
CA PRO A 120 4.29 -12.43 -18.96
C PRO A 120 3.74 -12.12 -17.56
N GLU A 121 3.17 -13.13 -16.89
CA GLU A 121 2.61 -13.03 -15.54
C GLU A 121 3.67 -12.67 -14.51
N SER A 122 4.82 -13.35 -14.54
CA SER A 122 5.95 -13.07 -13.64
C SER A 122 6.52 -11.68 -13.87
N ARG A 123 6.78 -11.28 -15.12
CA ARG A 123 7.29 -9.94 -15.42
C ARG A 123 6.35 -8.85 -14.93
N LEU A 124 5.05 -9.00 -15.20
CA LEU A 124 4.06 -8.04 -14.76
C LEU A 124 3.97 -8.01 -13.23
N PHE A 125 4.02 -9.16 -12.57
CA PHE A 125 3.99 -9.23 -11.12
C PHE A 125 5.20 -8.54 -10.46
N HIS A 126 6.40 -8.66 -11.01
CA HIS A 126 7.58 -7.92 -10.54
C HIS A 126 7.41 -6.40 -10.64
N GLU A 127 6.70 -5.90 -11.67
CA GLU A 127 6.34 -4.48 -11.75
C GLU A 127 5.25 -4.11 -10.74
N ILE A 128 4.29 -5.01 -10.49
CA ILE A 128 3.21 -4.82 -9.50
C ILE A 128 3.76 -4.75 -8.07
N ASP A 129 4.72 -5.60 -7.69
CA ASP A 129 5.43 -5.51 -6.41
C ASP A 129 6.00 -4.11 -6.18
N LYS A 130 6.64 -3.54 -7.21
CA LYS A 130 7.18 -2.18 -7.16
C LYS A 130 6.12 -1.09 -7.17
N LEU A 131 5.02 -1.28 -7.90
CA LEU A 131 3.91 -0.34 -7.90
C LEU A 131 3.24 -0.27 -6.53
N GLU A 132 3.00 -1.41 -5.90
CA GLU A 132 2.45 -1.53 -4.55
C GLU A 132 3.33 -0.75 -3.56
N MET A 133 4.64 -1.00 -3.58
CA MET A 133 5.61 -0.29 -2.75
C MET A 133 5.58 1.24 -3.00
N ALA A 134 5.38 1.69 -4.25
CA ALA A 134 5.25 3.11 -4.57
C ALA A 134 3.94 3.72 -4.03
N ILE A 135 2.82 2.99 -4.09
CA ILE A 135 1.55 3.40 -3.49
C ILE A 135 1.74 3.60 -1.98
N GLN A 136 2.38 2.64 -1.32
CA GLN A 136 2.64 2.71 0.11
C GLN A 136 3.61 3.85 0.47
N ALA A 137 4.62 4.12 -0.36
CA ALA A 137 5.51 5.28 -0.21
C ALA A 137 4.71 6.60 -0.23
N THR A 138 3.78 6.74 -1.18
CA THR A 138 2.89 7.91 -1.28
C THR A 138 2.02 8.06 -0.03
N ALA A 139 1.41 6.96 0.44
CA ALA A 139 0.61 6.98 1.66
C ALA A 139 1.43 7.41 2.88
N TYR A 140 2.63 6.84 3.07
CA TYR A 140 3.49 7.19 4.20
C TYR A 140 4.05 8.61 4.13
N SER A 141 4.30 9.16 2.95
CA SER A 141 4.72 10.56 2.86
C SER A 141 3.65 11.54 3.34
N GLY A 142 2.36 11.21 3.16
CA GLY A 142 1.27 11.99 3.74
C GLY A 142 1.20 11.86 5.27
N GLN A 143 1.51 10.68 5.80
CA GLN A 143 1.44 10.38 7.24
C GLN A 143 2.66 10.87 8.03
N TYR A 144 3.84 10.87 7.43
CA TYR A 144 5.11 11.19 8.09
C TYR A 144 5.85 12.35 7.40
N PRO A 145 5.36 13.59 7.56
CA PRO A 145 6.00 14.76 6.96
C PRO A 145 7.44 14.90 7.45
N GLY A 146 8.35 15.26 6.54
CA GLY A 146 9.77 15.46 6.84
C GLY A 146 10.67 14.22 6.66
N ARG A 147 10.08 13.03 6.44
CA ARG A 147 10.84 11.83 6.05
C ARG A 147 10.99 11.74 4.53
N SER A 148 12.03 11.05 4.09
CA SER A 148 12.31 10.86 2.66
C SER A 148 11.82 9.49 2.19
N PHE A 149 10.97 9.50 1.16
CA PHE A 149 10.47 8.29 0.49
C PHE A 149 11.00 8.14 -0.94
N ALA A 150 11.87 9.07 -1.37
CA ALA A 150 12.44 9.10 -2.72
C ALA A 150 13.12 7.77 -3.14
N PRO A 151 13.86 7.05 -2.28
CA PRO A 151 14.49 5.79 -2.69
C PRO A 151 13.49 4.73 -3.18
N PHE A 152 12.30 4.66 -2.58
CA PHE A 152 11.25 3.71 -2.98
C PHE A 152 10.65 4.10 -4.34
N VAL A 153 10.36 5.38 -4.53
CA VAL A 153 9.85 5.92 -5.80
C VAL A 153 10.86 5.71 -6.93
N GLN A 154 12.14 5.98 -6.69
CA GLN A 154 13.21 5.78 -7.67
C GLN A 154 13.39 4.30 -8.02
N SER A 155 13.32 3.41 -7.02
CA SER A 155 13.37 1.97 -7.26
C SER A 155 12.19 1.52 -8.14
N ALA A 156 10.97 2.00 -7.86
CA ALA A 156 9.81 1.67 -8.66
C ALA A 156 9.88 2.23 -10.09
N ASP A 157 10.32 3.47 -10.26
CA ASP A 157 10.48 4.12 -11.57
C ASP A 157 11.43 3.36 -12.51
N SER A 158 12.48 2.74 -11.94
CA SER A 158 13.46 1.95 -12.70
C SER A 158 12.91 0.62 -13.23
N VAL A 159 11.85 0.09 -12.62
CA VAL A 159 11.29 -1.25 -12.93
C VAL A 159 9.99 -1.17 -13.72
N ILE A 160 9.11 -0.21 -13.40
CA ILE A 160 7.77 -0.15 -14.00
C ILE A 160 7.86 0.36 -15.45
N GLN A 161 7.54 -0.50 -16.42
CA GLN A 161 7.60 -0.21 -17.85
C GLN A 161 6.25 -0.42 -18.55
N THR A 162 5.41 -1.31 -18.03
CA THR A 162 4.08 -1.60 -18.57
C THR A 162 3.25 -0.32 -18.63
N PRO A 163 2.73 0.10 -19.80
CA PRO A 163 2.10 1.41 -19.98
C PRO A 163 0.97 1.72 -18.98
N GLU A 164 0.14 0.73 -18.68
CA GLU A 164 -0.98 0.84 -17.75
C GLU A 164 -0.49 1.06 -16.31
N LEU A 165 0.54 0.32 -15.87
CA LEU A 165 1.17 0.50 -14.56
C LEU A 165 1.91 1.85 -14.48
N ARG A 166 2.64 2.22 -15.54
CA ARG A 166 3.38 3.49 -15.65
C ARG A 166 2.44 4.69 -15.48
N LYS A 167 1.25 4.63 -16.09
CA LYS A 167 0.24 5.69 -15.95
C LYS A 167 -0.20 5.87 -14.50
N ILE A 168 -0.47 4.79 -13.79
CA ILE A 168 -0.84 4.84 -12.37
C ILE A 168 0.33 5.35 -11.53
N PHE A 169 1.53 4.79 -11.74
CA PHE A 169 2.74 5.20 -11.04
C PHE A 169 3.00 6.71 -11.13
N LEU A 170 2.92 7.30 -12.33
CA LEU A 170 3.07 8.74 -12.52
C LEU A 170 1.96 9.54 -11.85
N SER A 171 0.71 9.04 -11.88
CA SER A 171 -0.43 9.71 -11.23
C SER A 171 -0.26 9.77 -9.71
N ILE A 172 0.25 8.71 -9.07
CA ILE A 172 0.38 8.64 -7.60
C ILE A 172 1.68 9.28 -7.09
N THR A 173 2.72 9.37 -7.92
CA THR A 173 4.03 9.95 -7.55
C THR A 173 4.25 11.37 -8.07
N GLY A 174 3.34 11.90 -8.90
CA GLY A 174 3.47 13.25 -9.46
C GLY A 174 3.69 14.34 -8.41
N GLY A 175 3.06 14.24 -7.25
CA GLY A 175 3.28 15.17 -6.12
C GLY A 175 4.62 14.99 -5.38
N MET A 176 5.31 13.86 -5.56
CA MET A 176 6.61 13.58 -4.96
C MET A 176 7.78 13.97 -5.87
N GLN A 177 7.63 13.81 -7.19
CA GLN A 177 8.67 14.17 -8.15
C GLN A 177 8.93 15.69 -8.18
N THR A 178 7.88 16.50 -8.03
CA THR A 178 7.99 17.96 -7.88
C THR A 178 8.75 18.34 -6.61
N ALA A 179 8.43 17.73 -5.46
CA ALA A 179 9.10 17.99 -4.19
C ALA A 179 10.59 17.57 -4.18
N VAL A 180 10.96 16.54 -4.95
CA VAL A 180 12.36 16.12 -5.14
C VAL A 180 13.10 17.07 -6.08
N ALA A 181 12.47 17.50 -7.19
CA ALA A 181 13.03 18.50 -8.10
C ALA A 181 13.25 19.83 -7.37
N ASP A 182 12.30 20.28 -6.55
CA ASP A 182 12.41 21.52 -5.77
C ASP A 182 13.51 21.45 -4.71
N LYS A 183 13.72 20.29 -4.06
CA LYS A 183 14.83 20.08 -3.11
C LYS A 183 16.20 19.97 -3.77
N VAL A 184 16.26 19.48 -5.01
CA VAL A 184 17.50 19.39 -5.80
C VAL A 184 17.85 20.75 -6.40
N LEU A 185 16.86 21.49 -6.92
CA LEU A 185 17.00 22.85 -7.43
C LEU A 185 17.35 23.86 -6.32
N ALA A 186 16.81 23.69 -5.11
CA ALA A 186 17.20 24.48 -3.93
C ALA A 186 18.67 24.24 -3.50
N LYS A 187 19.32 23.15 -3.96
CA LYS A 187 20.73 22.85 -3.71
C LYS A 187 21.68 23.25 -4.85
N SER A 188 21.18 23.44 -6.08
CA SER A 188 22.03 23.71 -7.25
C SER A 188 22.09 25.18 -7.69
N GLY A 189 21.34 26.09 -7.06
CA GLY A 189 21.46 27.52 -7.31
C GLY A 189 20.87 27.94 -8.66
N GLY A 190 19.74 28.63 -8.60
CA GLY A 190 19.08 29.22 -9.76
C GLY A 190 17.58 29.31 -9.53
N ALA A 191 17.13 30.38 -8.88
CA ALA A 191 15.71 30.68 -8.71
C ALA A 191 15.07 31.06 -10.06
N PRO A 192 13.84 30.63 -10.37
CA PRO A 192 12.98 31.37 -11.27
C PRO A 192 12.37 32.56 -10.51
N GLU A 193 12.31 33.70 -11.18
CA GLU A 193 11.61 34.89 -10.74
C GLU A 193 10.11 34.61 -10.63
N ASP A 194 9.60 34.56 -9.39
CA ASP A 194 8.28 35.07 -9.04
C ASP A 194 8.49 35.94 -7.79
N GLY A 195 7.90 37.13 -7.79
CA GLY A 195 8.02 38.10 -6.68
C GLY A 195 7.68 37.47 -5.33
N PRO A 196 8.14 38.04 -4.19
CA PRO A 196 7.96 37.42 -2.90
C PRO A 196 6.46 37.20 -2.61
N VAL A 197 6.03 35.95 -2.63
CA VAL A 197 4.75 35.55 -2.04
C VAL A 197 4.87 35.86 -0.55
N ASP A 198 4.02 36.75 -0.07
CA ASP A 198 4.01 37.16 1.33
C ASP A 198 3.88 35.93 2.23
N LYS A 199 4.89 35.68 3.07
CA LYS A 199 4.95 34.50 3.93
C LYS A 199 3.76 34.47 4.89
N ASP A 200 3.25 35.63 5.28
CA ASP A 200 2.09 35.72 6.17
C ASP A 200 0.82 35.26 5.45
N VAL A 201 0.69 35.55 4.15
CA VAL A 201 -0.42 35.05 3.30
C VAL A 201 -0.35 33.54 3.12
N VAL A 202 0.85 32.98 2.90
CA VAL A 202 1.03 31.51 2.79
C VAL A 202 0.64 30.80 4.09
N ILE A 203 1.08 31.34 5.24
CA ILE A 203 0.77 30.78 6.55
C ILE A 203 -0.74 30.84 6.83
N GLU A 204 -1.40 31.93 6.43
CA GLU A 204 -2.84 32.10 6.63
C GLU A 204 -3.66 31.13 5.79
N VAL A 205 -3.33 30.97 4.50
CA VAL A 205 -3.96 29.98 3.61
C VAL A 205 -3.74 28.56 4.16
N GLN A 206 -2.52 28.22 4.59
CA GLN A 206 -2.24 26.91 5.19
C GLN A 206 -3.09 26.64 6.44
N ARG A 207 -3.25 27.64 7.33
CA ARG A 207 -4.09 27.50 8.53
C ARG A 207 -5.56 27.27 8.18
N GLN A 208 -6.06 27.96 7.16
CA GLN A 208 -7.45 27.80 6.68
C GLN A 208 -7.67 26.39 6.12
N VAL A 209 -6.80 25.93 5.23
CA VAL A 209 -6.86 24.57 4.66
C VAL A 209 -6.81 23.52 5.75
N ILE A 210 -5.89 23.65 6.71
CA ILE A 210 -5.79 22.74 7.86
C ILE A 210 -7.09 22.71 8.66
N GLY A 211 -7.68 23.87 8.94
CA GLY A 211 -8.94 23.97 9.68
C GLY A 211 -10.10 23.27 8.98
N VAL A 212 -10.22 23.45 7.65
CA VAL A 212 -11.24 22.79 6.83
C VAL A 212 -11.05 21.27 6.85
N LEU A 213 -9.81 20.79 6.65
CA LEU A 213 -9.50 19.35 6.67
C LEU A 213 -9.78 18.71 8.04
N PHE A 214 -9.44 19.39 9.15
CA PHE A 214 -9.75 18.90 10.49
C PHE A 214 -11.25 18.72 10.72
N GLU A 215 -12.07 19.67 10.28
CA GLU A 215 -13.52 19.58 10.42
C GLU A 215 -14.08 18.46 9.53
N VAL A 216 -13.58 18.29 8.31
CA VAL A 216 -13.95 17.16 7.44
C VAL A 216 -13.65 15.81 8.10
N ILE A 217 -12.43 15.63 8.64
CA ILE A 217 -12.03 14.40 9.35
C ILE A 217 -12.96 14.12 10.52
N LYS A 218 -13.29 15.14 11.31
CA LYS A 218 -14.20 15.02 12.45
C LYS A 218 -15.58 14.52 12.03
N ARG A 219 -16.14 15.04 10.93
CA ARG A 219 -17.44 14.58 10.41
C ARG A 219 -17.41 13.15 9.89
N PHE A 220 -16.33 12.73 9.26
CA PHE A 220 -16.16 11.32 8.88
C PHE A 220 -16.03 10.40 10.09
N GLN A 221 -15.26 10.77 11.11
CA GLN A 221 -15.16 10.00 12.34
C GLN A 221 -16.51 9.89 13.07
N GLU A 222 -17.28 10.98 13.13
CA GLU A 222 -18.65 10.95 13.65
C GLU A 222 -19.53 9.99 12.85
N ASN A 223 -19.44 9.97 11.52
CA ASN A 223 -20.20 9.05 10.67
C ASN A 223 -19.81 7.59 10.88
N ASN A 224 -18.52 7.28 11.07
CA ASN A 224 -18.07 5.93 11.40
C ASN A 224 -18.69 5.44 12.72
N GLY A 225 -18.71 6.28 13.75
CA GLY A 225 -19.35 5.93 15.02
C GLY A 225 -20.87 5.72 14.88
N LEU A 226 -21.53 6.51 14.03
CA LEU A 226 -22.96 6.33 13.70
C LEU A 226 -23.20 5.03 12.93
N ASP A 227 -22.29 4.64 12.04
CA ASP A 227 -22.37 3.38 11.30
C ASP A 227 -22.23 2.17 12.20
N ASP A 228 -21.27 2.18 13.13
CA ASP A 228 -21.13 1.13 14.14
C ASP A 228 -22.41 0.97 14.99
N GLU A 229 -23.02 2.09 15.39
CA GLU A 229 -24.28 2.08 16.15
C GLU A 229 -25.45 1.53 15.31
N TYR A 230 -25.57 1.98 14.05
CA TYR A 230 -26.57 1.53 13.10
C TYR A 230 -26.48 0.01 12.90
N PHE A 231 -25.29 -0.51 12.61
CA PHE A 231 -25.06 -1.94 12.41
C PHE A 231 -25.37 -2.75 13.67
N LYS A 232 -25.06 -2.25 14.87
CA LYS A 232 -25.44 -2.91 16.13
C LYS A 232 -26.95 -2.99 16.32
N ILE A 233 -27.70 -1.95 15.99
CA ILE A 233 -29.16 -1.97 16.09
C ILE A 233 -29.77 -2.98 15.11
N ILE A 234 -29.32 -2.97 13.85
CA ILE A 234 -29.81 -3.89 12.81
C ILE A 234 -29.47 -5.36 13.15
N SER A 235 -28.20 -5.64 13.50
CA SER A 235 -27.74 -7.01 13.78
C SER A 235 -28.33 -7.62 15.06
N SER A 236 -28.73 -6.79 16.03
CA SER A 236 -29.38 -7.25 17.26
C SER A 236 -30.90 -7.43 17.14
N GLY A 237 -31.47 -7.24 15.94
CA GLY A 237 -32.91 -7.40 15.70
C GLY A 237 -33.78 -6.33 16.36
N ARG A 238 -33.19 -5.25 16.88
CA ARG A 238 -33.89 -4.15 17.59
C ARG A 238 -34.44 -3.07 16.65
N ALA A 239 -34.31 -3.25 15.34
CA ALA A 239 -34.73 -2.28 14.33
C ALA A 239 -36.18 -1.80 14.51
N GLY A 240 -37.10 -2.71 14.82
CA GLY A 240 -38.52 -2.37 15.02
C GLY A 240 -38.79 -1.52 16.27
N THR A 241 -38.01 -1.68 17.34
CA THR A 241 -38.16 -0.92 18.60
C THR A 241 -37.35 0.37 18.61
N GLU A 242 -36.30 0.46 17.80
CA GLU A 242 -35.37 1.60 17.77
C GLU A 242 -35.42 2.38 16.45
N GLN A 243 -36.54 2.29 15.70
CA GLN A 243 -36.71 2.97 14.40
C GLN A 243 -36.43 4.47 14.47
N LYS A 244 -36.92 5.16 15.51
CA LYS A 244 -36.65 6.60 15.71
C LYS A 244 -35.16 6.90 15.80
N ARG A 245 -34.37 6.03 16.44
CA ARG A 245 -32.92 6.19 16.55
C ARG A 245 -32.22 5.95 15.21
N LEU A 246 -32.67 4.96 14.44
CA LEU A 246 -32.16 4.72 13.08
C LEU A 246 -32.41 5.92 12.16
N ASP A 247 -33.58 6.57 12.28
CA ASP A 247 -33.90 7.77 11.52
C ASP A 247 -33.00 8.96 11.93
N GLU A 248 -32.74 9.13 13.22
CA GLU A 248 -31.81 10.13 13.74
C GLU A 248 -30.37 9.92 13.26
N ILE A 249 -29.87 8.67 13.28
CA ILE A 249 -28.56 8.31 12.76
C ILE A 249 -28.49 8.65 11.28
N THR A 250 -29.46 8.21 10.48
CA THR A 250 -29.50 8.43 9.04
C THR A 250 -29.52 9.93 8.70
N LYS A 251 -30.33 10.70 9.43
CA LYS A 251 -30.39 12.16 9.29
C LYS A 251 -29.03 12.80 9.60
N LYS A 252 -28.43 12.44 10.73
CA LYS A 252 -27.14 13.02 11.16
C LYS A 252 -26.01 12.67 10.19
N ARG A 253 -25.99 11.46 9.63
CA ARG A 253 -25.03 11.07 8.58
C ARG A 253 -25.17 11.95 7.34
N LYS A 254 -26.41 12.20 6.91
CA LYS A 254 -26.70 13.08 5.78
C LYS A 254 -26.28 14.52 6.05
N ASP A 255 -26.57 15.04 7.24
CA ASP A 255 -26.18 16.39 7.64
C ASP A 255 -24.64 16.53 7.65
N ASN A 256 -23.93 15.53 8.19
CA ASN A 256 -22.47 15.48 8.16
C ASN A 256 -21.92 15.45 6.73
N ALA A 257 -22.53 14.67 5.82
CA ALA A 257 -22.12 14.63 4.42
C ALA A 257 -22.29 15.99 3.72
N LEU A 258 -23.41 16.69 3.97
CA LEU A 258 -23.64 18.04 3.43
C LEU A 258 -22.64 19.07 3.96
N VAL A 259 -22.25 18.94 5.24
CA VAL A 259 -21.21 19.80 5.83
C VAL A 259 -19.85 19.53 5.18
N VAL A 260 -19.49 18.26 4.97
CA VAL A 260 -18.24 17.89 4.30
C VAL A 260 -18.22 18.42 2.86
N ASP A 261 -19.29 18.24 2.10
CA ASP A 261 -19.41 18.73 0.73
C ASP A 261 -19.17 20.25 0.64
N LYS A 262 -19.85 21.01 1.52
CA LYS A 262 -19.68 22.47 1.61
C LYS A 262 -18.27 22.88 2.03
N LEU A 263 -17.61 22.11 2.89
CA LEU A 263 -16.25 22.40 3.35
C LEU A 263 -15.22 22.11 2.25
N LEU A 264 -15.39 21.01 1.50
CA LEU A 264 -14.51 20.67 0.40
C LEU A 264 -14.64 21.65 -0.77
N SER A 265 -15.84 22.17 -1.04
CA SER A 265 -16.03 23.22 -2.05
C SER A 265 -15.37 24.56 -1.69
N GLN A 266 -14.85 24.74 -0.47
CA GLN A 266 -14.05 25.92 -0.08
C GLN A 266 -12.57 25.75 -0.42
N LEU A 267 -12.14 24.55 -0.80
CA LEU A 267 -10.76 24.21 -1.16
C LEU A 267 -10.52 24.16 -2.68
N GLU A 268 -11.60 24.17 -3.48
CA GLU A 268 -11.58 24.29 -4.95
C GLU A 268 -11.40 25.74 -5.39
#